data_AF-A0A3S4RF35-F1
#
_entry.id   AF-A0A3S4RF35-F1
#
_cell.length_a   1.000
_cell.length_b   1.000
_cell.length_c   1.000
_cell.angle_alpha   90.00
_cell.angle_beta   90.00
_cell.angle_gamma   90.00
#
_symmetry.space_group_name_H-M   'P 1'
#
loop_
_entity.id
_entity.type
_entity.pdbx_description
1 polymer ?
#
loop_
_entity_poly.entity_id
_entity_poly.type
_entity_poly.pdbx_seq_one_letter_code
_entity_poly.pdbx_strand_id
1 'polypeptide(L)'
;MTAPVVDDVVVSSSASTTSSQAEAKAADLLTFTIGMAAVAAVVITMAAVGAITGSAALLIAAGLTGTAASLTGVYTGVNLLAA
;
A
#
# COMPACT_ATOMS: atom_id res chain seq x y z
N MET A 1 -29.01 29.09 -35.20
CA MET A 1 -27.95 29.03 -34.17
C MET A 1 -28.29 27.87 -33.23
N THR A 2 -27.62 26.73 -33.36
CA THR A 2 -27.69 25.64 -32.39
C THR A 2 -26.28 25.48 -31.85
N ALA A 3 -26.08 25.86 -30.59
CA ALA A 3 -24.80 25.68 -29.92
C ALA A 3 -24.53 24.18 -29.72
N PRO A 4 -23.31 23.69 -29.99
CA PRO A 4 -22.95 22.31 -29.67
C PRO A 4 -23.01 22.11 -28.16
N VAL A 5 -23.69 21.04 -27.76
CA VAL A 5 -24.07 20.76 -26.39
C VAL A 5 -22.83 20.38 -25.58
N VAL A 6 -22.62 21.06 -24.46
CA VAL A 6 -21.58 20.81 -23.45
C VAL A 6 -21.97 19.59 -22.61
N ASP A 7 -22.17 18.44 -23.26
CA ASP A 7 -22.39 17.16 -22.57
C ASP A 7 -21.20 16.20 -22.74
N ASP A 8 -20.42 16.36 -23.83
CA ASP A 8 -19.26 15.52 -24.11
C ASP A 8 -18.06 15.83 -23.19
N VAL A 9 -17.85 17.11 -22.86
CA VAL A 9 -16.75 17.56 -21.97
C VAL A 9 -16.97 17.09 -20.54
N VAL A 10 -18.22 17.01 -20.07
CA VAL A 10 -18.54 16.56 -18.70
C VAL A 10 -18.31 15.06 -18.56
N VAL A 11 -18.69 14.27 -19.56
CA VAL A 11 -18.48 12.81 -19.55
C VAL A 11 -17.00 12.47 -19.76
N SER A 12 -16.32 13.15 -20.68
CA SER A 12 -14.89 12.93 -20.97
C SER A 12 -13.98 13.42 -19.83
N SER A 13 -14.34 14.53 -19.16
CA SER A 13 -13.64 14.99 -17.96
C SER A 13 -13.94 14.10 -16.75
N SER A 14 -15.17 13.63 -16.54
CA SER A 14 -15.51 12.69 -15.46
C SER A 14 -14.85 11.32 -15.64
N ALA A 15 -14.76 10.83 -16.89
CA ALA A 15 -14.05 9.60 -17.21
C ALA A 15 -12.53 9.76 -17.06
N SER A 16 -11.96 10.88 -17.51
CA SER A 16 -10.53 11.17 -17.36
C SER A 16 -10.13 11.43 -15.90
N THR A 17 -10.98 12.07 -15.10
CA THR A 17 -10.76 12.26 -13.65
C THR A 17 -10.98 10.98 -12.87
N THR A 18 -11.89 10.11 -13.27
CA THR A 18 -12.06 8.75 -12.70
C THR A 18 -10.85 7.87 -13.06
N SER A 19 -10.38 7.92 -14.30
CA SER A 19 -9.19 7.19 -14.75
C SER A 19 -7.93 7.70 -14.05
N SER A 20 -7.75 9.01 -13.91
CA SER A 20 -6.60 9.61 -13.22
C SER A 20 -6.61 9.30 -11.72
N GLN A 21 -7.79 9.26 -11.09
CA GLN A 21 -7.93 8.81 -9.70
C GLN A 21 -7.64 7.32 -9.54
N ALA A 22 -8.07 6.48 -10.49
CA ALA A 22 -7.76 5.05 -10.48
C ALA A 22 -6.26 4.78 -10.65
N GLU A 23 -5.58 5.55 -11.51
CA GLU A 23 -4.11 5.45 -11.68
C GLU A 23 -3.36 5.98 -10.46
N ALA A 24 -3.80 7.10 -9.86
CA ALA A 24 -3.22 7.61 -8.62
C ALA A 24 -3.35 6.59 -7.48
N LYS A 25 -4.52 5.96 -7.35
CA LYS A 25 -4.76 4.88 -6.38
C LYS A 25 -3.89 3.65 -6.62
N ALA A 26 -3.68 3.26 -7.88
CA ALA A 26 -2.78 2.17 -8.24
C ALA A 26 -1.31 2.50 -7.87
N ALA A 27 -0.89 3.75 -8.08
CA ALA A 27 0.44 4.22 -7.69
C ALA A 27 0.63 4.26 -6.16
N ASP A 28 -0.40 4.67 -5.41
CA ASP A 28 -0.39 4.66 -3.94
C ASP A 28 -0.31 3.22 -3.39
N LEU A 29 -1.08 2.28 -3.96
CA LEU A 29 -0.99 0.86 -3.59
C LEU A 29 0.38 0.26 -3.92
N LEU A 30 0.97 0.59 -5.07
CA LEU A 30 2.31 0.15 -5.43
C LEU A 30 3.36 0.68 -4.46
N THR A 31 3.32 1.98 -4.17
CA THR A 31 4.23 2.65 -3.22
C THR A 31 4.11 2.06 -1.82
N PHE A 32 2.88 1.83 -1.36
CA PHE A 32 2.61 1.18 -0.08
C PHE A 32 3.14 -0.25 -0.04
N THR A 33 2.91 -1.03 -1.10
CA THR A 33 3.40 -2.41 -1.21
C THR A 33 4.93 -2.46 -1.17
N ILE A 34 5.59 -1.55 -1.88
CA ILE A 34 7.06 -1.42 -1.88
C ILE A 34 7.57 -1.06 -0.47
N GLY A 35 6.91 -0.13 0.21
CA GLY A 35 7.23 0.23 1.60
C GLY A 35 7.09 -0.96 2.56
N MET A 36 5.99 -1.70 2.47
CA MET A 36 5.77 -2.89 3.31
C MET A 36 6.71 -4.04 2.98
N ALA A 37 7.08 -4.22 1.71
CA ALA A 37 8.09 -5.20 1.31
C ALA A 37 9.46 -4.90 1.93
N ALA A 38 9.85 -3.62 1.99
CA ALA A 38 11.08 -3.20 2.66
C ALA A 38 11.04 -3.50 4.18
N VAL A 39 9.93 -3.18 4.86
CA VAL A 39 9.75 -3.49 6.28
C VAL A 39 9.80 -5.00 6.53
N ALA A 40 9.14 -5.79 5.68
CA ALA A 40 9.17 -7.25 5.76
C ALA A 40 10.60 -7.79 5.61
N ALA A 41 11.38 -7.29 4.66
CA ALA A 41 12.78 -7.69 4.49
C ALA A 41 13.63 -7.40 5.74
N VAL A 42 13.45 -6.23 6.35
CA VAL A 42 14.15 -5.87 7.61
C VAL A 42 13.75 -6.80 8.76
N VAL A 43 12.46 -7.09 8.92
CA VAL A 43 12.00 -8.00 9.99
C VAL A 43 12.51 -9.43 9.77
N ILE A 44 12.52 -9.92 8.53
CA ILE A 44 13.03 -11.25 8.19
C ILE A 44 14.53 -11.34 8.48
N THR A 45 15.32 -10.32 8.08
CA THR A 45 16.76 -10.30 8.37
C THR A 45 17.04 -10.24 9.87
N MET A 46 16.28 -9.43 10.62
CA MET A 46 16.36 -9.38 12.09
C MET A 46 16.03 -10.73 12.74
N ALA A 47 14.98 -11.40 12.25
CA ALA A 47 14.59 -12.74 12.72
C ALA A 47 15.65 -13.80 12.39
N ALA A 48 16.22 -13.76 11.18
CA ALA A 48 17.28 -14.67 10.75
C ALA A 48 18.54 -14.51 11.61
N VAL A 49 18.98 -13.27 11.86
CA VAL A 49 20.12 -12.98 12.76
C VAL A 49 19.83 -13.48 14.17
N GLY A 50 18.62 -13.24 14.69
CA GLY A 50 18.19 -13.76 15.98
C GLY A 50 18.24 -15.29 16.04
N ALA A 51 17.77 -15.98 15.00
CA ALA A 51 17.77 -17.44 14.93
C ALA A 51 19.19 -18.02 14.88
N ILE A 52 20.09 -17.40 14.11
CA ILE A 52 21.50 -17.81 14.01
C ILE A 52 22.23 -17.62 15.35
N THR A 53 21.97 -16.51 16.04
CA THR A 53 22.61 -16.18 17.33
C THR A 53 21.96 -16.87 18.52
N GLY A 54 20.82 -17.55 18.35
CA GLY A 54 20.05 -18.19 19.42
C GLY A 54 19.43 -17.19 20.41
N SER A 55 19.30 -15.92 20.03
CA SER A 55 18.96 -14.84 20.97
C SER A 55 17.46 -14.64 21.10
N ALA A 56 16.86 -15.19 22.17
CA ALA A 56 15.43 -15.13 22.51
C ALA A 56 14.80 -13.73 22.36
N ALA A 57 15.55 -12.68 22.73
CA ALA A 57 15.09 -11.30 22.65
C ALA A 57 14.88 -10.81 21.20
N LEU A 58 15.74 -11.20 20.27
CA LEU A 58 15.67 -10.76 18.87
C LEU A 58 14.48 -11.38 18.13
N LEU A 59 14.14 -12.64 18.40
CA LEU A 59 12.99 -13.29 17.75
C LEU A 59 11.68 -12.75 18.31
N ILE A 60 11.61 -12.49 19.62
CA ILE A 60 10.42 -11.88 20.24
C ILE A 60 10.22 -10.48 19.68
N ALA A 61 11.27 -9.66 19.60
CA ALA A 61 11.20 -8.34 18.99
C ALA A 61 10.76 -8.42 17.52
N ALA A 62 11.38 -9.29 16.72
CA ALA A 62 11.02 -9.48 15.31
C ALA A 62 9.57 -9.97 15.15
N GLY A 63 9.10 -10.88 16.01
CA GLY A 63 7.72 -11.34 16.01
C GLY A 63 6.72 -10.22 16.36
N LEU A 64 7.06 -9.37 17.33
CA LEU A 64 6.19 -8.27 17.74
C LEU A 64 6.14 -7.16 16.70
N THR A 65 7.29 -6.81 16.11
CA THR A 65 7.35 -5.84 15.01
C THR A 65 6.68 -6.40 13.75
N GLY A 66 6.86 -7.68 13.45
CA GLY A 66 6.20 -8.35 12.32
C GLY A 66 4.69 -8.41 12.45
N THR A 67 4.16 -8.69 13.65
CA THR A 67 2.71 -8.69 13.89
C THR A 67 2.10 -7.29 13.85
N ALA A 68 2.80 -6.28 14.40
CA ALA A 68 2.37 -4.89 14.28
C ALA A 68 2.38 -4.43 12.82
N ALA A 69 3.45 -4.74 12.08
CA ALA A 69 3.57 -4.40 10.66
C ALA A 69 2.49 -5.11 9.81
N SER A 70 2.15 -6.36 10.10
CA SER A 70 1.10 -7.09 9.36
C SER A 70 -0.29 -6.52 9.63
N LEU A 71 -0.61 -6.17 10.88
CA LEU A 71 -1.90 -5.54 11.23
C LEU A 71 -2.05 -4.18 10.55
N THR A 72 -1.02 -3.34 10.63
CA THR A 72 -1.02 -2.01 10.00
C THR A 72 -1.02 -2.15 8.47
N GLY A 73 -0.27 -3.13 7.95
CA GLY A 73 -0.16 -3.49 6.55
C GLY A 73 -1.50 -3.85 5.93
N VAL A 74 -2.22 -4.76 6.57
CA VAL A 74 -3.54 -5.22 6.14
C VAL A 74 -4.56 -4.09 6.27
N TYR A 75 -4.56 -3.34 7.37
CA TYR A 75 -5.50 -2.23 7.55
C TYR A 75 -5.32 -1.13 6.50
N THR A 76 -4.09 -0.66 6.30
CA THR A 76 -3.80 0.38 5.31
C THR A 76 -3.99 -0.14 3.88
N GLY A 77 -3.63 -1.40 3.59
CA GLY A 77 -3.87 -2.01 2.27
C GLY A 77 -5.36 -2.12 1.95
N VAL A 78 -6.20 -2.53 2.91
CA VAL A 78 -7.66 -2.57 2.75
C VAL A 78 -8.23 -1.16 2.62
N ASN A 79 -7.76 -0.21 3.42
CA ASN A 79 -8.22 1.18 3.36
C ASN A 79 -7.87 1.83 2.01
N LEU A 80 -6.67 1.59 1.48
CA LEU A 80 -6.26 2.06 0.15
C LEU A 80 -6.95 1.31 -0.99
N LEU A 81 -7.46 0.09 -0.77
CA LEU A 81 -8.25 -0.63 -1.77
C LEU A 81 -9.73 -0.21 -1.78
N ALA A 82 -10.26 0.24 -0.63
CA ALA A 82 -11.64 0.68 -0.47
C ALA A 82 -11.87 2.18 -0.76
N ALA A 83 -10.86 3.02 -0.53
CA ALA A 83 -10.87 4.45 -0.89
C ALA A 83 -10.89 4.66 -2.41
#